data_AF-A0A5C5V9L3-F1
#
_entry.id   AF-A0A5C5V9L3-F1
#
_cell.length_a   1.000
_cell.length_b   1.000
_cell.length_c   1.000
_cell.angle_alpha   90.00
_cell.angle_beta   90.00
_cell.angle_gamma   90.00
#
_symmetry.space_group_name_H-M   'P 1'
#
loop_
_entity.id
_entity.type
_entity.pdbx_description
1 polymer ?
#
loop_
_entity_poly.entity_id
_entity_poly.type
_entity_poly.pdbx_seq_one_letter_code
_entity_poly.pdbx_strand_id
1 'polypeptide(L)'
;MPPHVEAIGFVLTGAGQPIVVCAVDWTGLLNQAHVEWRTAIAKAARTTPDRVAVQCVHQHDAPFICLDAQSIVSQQAGLAHLVQLDFFEQCLQNAQDAVNAAMQDLQPVTHIATGQAKVEKVASNRRIVNAEGKLVDWRGSSSRTPLMAMAARGTFPMPRPIRKEDTR
;
A
#
# COMPACT_ATOMS: atom_id res chain seq x y z
N MET A 1 9.87 19.89 8.59
CA MET A 1 8.61 19.97 7.81
C MET A 1 8.13 18.54 7.66
N PRO A 2 6.88 18.21 8.04
CA PRO A 2 6.36 16.86 7.83
C PRO A 2 6.32 16.52 6.33
N PRO A 3 6.49 15.24 5.95
CA PRO A 3 6.48 14.84 4.55
C PRO A 3 5.11 15.12 3.92
N HIS A 4 5.10 15.58 2.67
CA HIS A 4 3.88 15.73 1.89
C HIS A 4 3.48 14.36 1.36
N VAL A 5 2.48 13.73 2.01
CA VAL A 5 1.97 12.41 1.64
C VAL A 5 0.47 12.50 1.40
N GLU A 6 -0.01 11.74 0.41
CA GLU A 6 -1.42 11.68 0.07
C GLU A 6 -2.02 10.30 0.37
N ALA A 7 -3.35 10.28 0.50
CA ALA A 7 -4.16 9.09 0.55
C ALA A 7 -5.26 9.24 -0.51
N ILE A 8 -5.25 8.37 -1.52
CA ILE A 8 -6.16 8.44 -2.66
C ILE A 8 -6.95 7.14 -2.73
N GLY A 9 -8.27 7.26 -2.80
CA GLY A 9 -9.15 6.11 -2.78
C GLY A 9 -10.55 6.41 -3.27
N PHE A 10 -11.40 5.39 -3.24
CA PHE A 10 -12.81 5.49 -3.57
C PHE A 10 -13.65 4.62 -2.63
N VAL A 11 -14.91 5.02 -2.45
CA VAL A 11 -15.93 4.26 -1.73
C VAL A 11 -16.96 3.74 -2.72
N LEU A 12 -17.24 2.44 -2.70
CA LEU A 12 -18.31 1.81 -3.47
C LEU A 12 -19.45 1.40 -2.55
N THR A 13 -20.67 1.78 -2.92
CA THR A 13 -21.91 1.43 -2.22
C THR A 13 -22.85 0.65 -3.15
N GLY A 14 -23.96 0.13 -2.62
CA GLY A 14 -24.98 -0.59 -3.40
C GLY A 14 -24.85 -2.11 -3.44
N ALA A 15 -23.79 -2.68 -2.83
CA ALA A 15 -23.59 -4.12 -2.68
C ALA A 15 -23.48 -4.52 -1.20
N GLY A 16 -24.49 -4.16 -0.40
CA GLY A 16 -24.48 -4.29 1.06
C GLY A 16 -23.76 -3.12 1.73
N GLN A 17 -23.00 -3.40 2.79
CA GLN A 17 -22.18 -2.37 3.45
C GLN A 17 -21.11 -1.79 2.50
N PRO A 18 -20.70 -0.52 2.64
CA PRO A 18 -19.72 0.09 1.74
C PRO A 18 -18.38 -0.67 1.66
N ILE A 19 -17.72 -0.59 0.51
CA ILE A 19 -16.37 -1.10 0.27
C ILE A 19 -15.46 0.09 0.02
N VAL A 20 -14.28 0.11 0.64
CA VAL A 20 -13.31 1.19 0.43
C VAL A 20 -11.99 0.62 -0.08
N VAL A 21 -11.43 1.26 -1.11
CA VAL A 21 -10.08 0.98 -1.61
C VAL A 21 -9.27 2.28 -1.51
N CYS A 22 -8.11 2.21 -0.88
CA CYS A 22 -7.27 3.38 -0.60
C CYS A 22 -5.78 3.03 -0.76
N ALA A 23 -5.07 3.84 -1.55
CA ALA A 23 -3.62 3.83 -1.62
C ALA A 23 -3.06 5.00 -0.81
N VAL A 24 -1.98 4.75 -0.05
CA VAL A 24 -1.29 5.77 0.75
C VAL A 24 0.18 5.88 0.33
N ASP A 25 0.68 7.11 0.33
CA ASP A 25 2.05 7.48 -0.04
C ASP A 25 3.09 7.14 1.04
N TRP A 26 3.05 5.91 1.54
CA TRP A 26 3.89 5.44 2.63
C TRP A 26 4.84 4.35 2.15
N THR A 27 5.99 4.21 2.80
CA THR A 27 6.85 3.04 2.59
C THR A 27 6.10 1.79 3.05
N GLY A 28 5.43 1.85 4.19
CA GLY A 28 4.71 0.69 4.69
C GLY A 28 3.94 0.92 5.98
N LEU A 29 2.83 0.21 6.08
CA LEU A 29 1.96 0.09 7.24
C LEU A 29 2.05 -1.35 7.76
N LEU A 30 2.62 -1.52 8.95
CA LEU A 30 2.84 -2.84 9.53
C LEU A 30 1.91 -3.08 10.70
N ASN A 31 1.50 -4.34 10.85
CA ASN A 31 0.77 -4.86 12.01
C ASN A 31 -0.39 -3.94 12.42
N GLN A 32 -0.39 -3.48 13.68
CA GLN A 32 -1.44 -2.64 14.24
C GLN A 32 -1.64 -1.31 13.49
N ALA A 33 -0.59 -0.74 12.89
CA ALA A 33 -0.72 0.47 12.07
C ALA A 33 -1.67 0.25 10.88
N HIS A 34 -1.58 -0.92 10.23
CA HIS A 34 -2.46 -1.28 9.12
C HIS A 34 -3.91 -1.54 9.58
N VAL A 35 -4.06 -2.14 10.77
CA VAL A 35 -5.39 -2.37 11.37
C VAL A 35 -6.07 -1.05 11.70
N GLU A 36 -5.35 -0.09 12.28
CA GLU A 36 -5.90 1.22 12.63
C GLU A 36 -6.31 2.04 11.41
N TRP A 37 -5.51 2.04 10.33
CA TRP A 37 -5.89 2.65 9.06
C TRP A 37 -7.20 2.10 8.51
N ARG A 38 -7.33 0.76 8.45
CA ARG A 38 -8.57 0.12 7.99
C ARG A 38 -9.74 0.42 8.90
N THR A 39 -9.51 0.47 10.22
CA THR A 39 -10.55 0.71 11.22
C THR A 39 -11.07 2.14 11.16
N ALA A 40 -10.18 3.13 11.07
CA ALA A 40 -10.54 4.54 10.92
C ALA A 40 -11.38 4.76 9.66
N ILE A 41 -10.91 4.27 8.51
CA ILE A 41 -11.65 4.37 7.24
C ILE A 41 -12.99 3.63 7.31
N ALA A 42 -13.02 2.43 7.90
CA ALA A 42 -14.25 1.63 8.02
C ALA A 42 -15.31 2.37 8.84
N LYS A 43 -14.91 2.99 9.96
CA LYS A 43 -15.78 3.80 10.81
C LYS A 43 -16.42 4.95 10.02
N ALA A 44 -15.63 5.72 9.27
CA ALA A 44 -16.13 6.82 8.47
C ALA A 44 -17.08 6.34 7.34
N ALA A 45 -16.75 5.22 6.69
CA ALA A 45 -17.59 4.64 5.65
C ALA A 45 -18.81 3.86 6.20
N ARG A 46 -18.99 3.76 7.52
CA ARG A 46 -20.04 2.93 8.17
C ARG A 46 -20.03 1.47 7.69
N THR A 47 -18.83 0.91 7.64
CA THR A 47 -18.57 -0.48 7.22
C THR A 47 -17.62 -1.16 8.22
N THR A 48 -17.16 -2.36 7.90
CA THR A 48 -16.21 -3.13 8.73
C THR A 48 -14.80 -3.12 8.12
N PRO A 49 -13.73 -3.30 8.93
CA PRO A 49 -12.35 -3.25 8.43
C PRO A 49 -12.00 -4.29 7.34
N ASP A 50 -12.71 -5.41 7.29
CA ASP A 50 -12.58 -6.43 6.23
C ASP A 50 -13.09 -5.97 4.86
N ARG A 51 -13.89 -4.89 4.81
CA ARG A 51 -14.36 -4.24 3.58
C ARG A 51 -13.52 -3.03 3.18
N VAL A 52 -12.37 -2.85 3.83
CA VAL A 52 -11.43 -1.76 3.57
C VAL A 52 -10.09 -2.33 3.14
N ALA A 53 -9.69 -2.02 1.92
CA ALA A 53 -8.39 -2.34 1.38
C ALA A 53 -7.50 -1.09 1.40
N VAL A 54 -6.46 -1.11 2.24
CA VAL A 54 -5.43 -0.06 2.30
C VAL A 54 -4.09 -0.62 1.82
N GLN A 55 -3.47 0.02 0.83
CA GLN A 55 -2.18 -0.34 0.28
C GLN A 55 -1.18 0.82 0.34
N CYS A 56 0.09 0.51 0.53
CA CYS A 56 1.17 1.49 0.46
C CYS A 56 1.81 1.50 -0.93
N VAL A 57 2.13 2.68 -1.46
CA VAL A 57 2.87 2.83 -2.72
C VAL A 57 4.33 2.34 -2.61
N HIS A 58 4.85 2.26 -1.39
CA HIS A 58 6.20 1.76 -1.09
C HIS A 58 7.34 2.68 -1.59
N GLN A 59 7.11 4.00 -1.56
CA GLN A 59 8.18 4.97 -1.78
C GLN A 59 9.11 5.02 -0.57
N HIS A 60 10.43 5.00 -0.78
CA HIS A 60 11.42 4.85 0.30
C HIS A 60 11.79 6.16 1.02
N ASP A 61 11.20 7.29 0.62
CA ASP A 61 11.33 8.59 1.28
C ASP A 61 10.04 8.98 2.02
N ALA A 62 9.41 8.00 2.67
CA ALA A 62 8.14 8.16 3.35
C ALA A 62 8.05 7.27 4.59
N PRO A 63 7.04 7.46 5.46
CA PRO A 63 6.95 6.70 6.70
C PRO A 63 6.92 5.18 6.51
N PHE A 64 7.65 4.46 7.36
CA PHE A 64 7.62 3.00 7.49
C PHE A 64 7.27 2.67 8.94
N ILE A 65 5.98 2.43 9.22
CA ILE A 65 5.44 2.54 10.58
C ILE A 65 4.97 1.18 11.11
N CYS A 66 5.39 0.88 12.34
CA CYS A 66 4.93 -0.24 13.15
C CYS A 66 4.65 0.26 14.57
N LEU A 67 3.37 0.33 14.96
CA LEU A 67 2.95 0.79 16.29
C LEU A 67 3.38 -0.18 17.40
N ASP A 68 3.41 -1.48 17.10
CA ASP A 68 3.87 -2.49 18.06
C ASP A 68 5.36 -2.29 18.38
N ALA A 69 6.18 -2.03 17.36
CA ALA A 69 7.59 -1.73 17.55
C ALA A 69 7.78 -0.43 18.33
N GLN A 70 6.97 0.60 18.04
CA GLN A 70 6.96 1.83 18.82
C GLN A 70 6.63 1.56 20.29
N SER A 71 5.63 0.72 20.58
CA SER A 71 5.25 0.36 21.95
C SER A 71 6.39 -0.32 22.71
N ILE A 72 7.09 -1.26 22.06
CA ILE A 72 8.26 -1.94 22.64
C ILE A 72 9.39 -0.95 22.92
N VAL A 73 9.71 -0.07 21.97
CA VAL A 73 10.78 0.93 22.12
C VAL A 73 10.45 1.95 23.21
N SER A 74 9.20 2.38 23.32
CA SER A 74 8.75 3.31 24.37
C SER A 74 8.94 2.77 25.79
N GLN A 75 9.09 1.45 25.98
CA GLN A 75 9.33 0.84 27.29
C GLN A 75 10.81 0.88 27.71
N GLN A 76 11.72 1.24 26.80
CA GLN A 76 13.16 1.24 27.04
C GLN A 76 13.67 2.67 27.25
N ALA A 77 14.37 2.89 28.36
CA ALA A 77 14.95 4.21 28.64
C ALA A 77 16.08 4.54 27.64
N GLY A 78 16.07 5.76 27.12
CA GLY A 78 17.15 6.29 26.27
C GLY A 78 17.08 5.93 24.78
N LEU A 79 16.05 5.19 24.35
CA LEU A 79 15.81 4.95 22.92
C LEU A 79 14.96 6.06 22.28
N ALA A 80 15.28 6.41 21.04
CA ALA A 80 14.50 7.37 20.26
C ALA A 80 13.18 6.75 19.77
N HIS A 81 12.15 7.59 19.61
CA HIS A 81 10.89 7.17 18.99
C HIS A 81 11.11 6.76 17.54
N LEU A 82 10.47 5.66 17.13
CA LEU A 82 10.44 5.15 15.77
C LEU A 82 9.37 5.84 14.92
N VAL A 83 8.28 6.27 15.55
CA VAL A 83 7.08 6.77 14.89
C VAL A 83 6.73 8.14 15.46
N GLN A 84 6.38 9.08 14.57
CA GLN A 84 5.74 10.33 14.93
C GLN A 84 4.23 10.09 15.07
N LEU A 85 3.78 9.82 16.30
CA LEU A 85 2.39 9.41 16.58
C LEU A 85 1.38 10.48 16.19
N ASP A 86 1.62 11.75 16.54
CA ASP A 86 0.72 12.86 16.20
C ASP A 86 0.49 12.97 14.69
N PHE A 87 1.55 12.76 13.89
CA PHE A 87 1.44 12.77 12.43
C PHE A 87 0.62 11.58 11.91
N PHE A 88 0.83 10.40 12.50
CA PHE A 88 0.05 9.20 12.17
C PHE A 88 -1.44 9.41 12.46
N GLU A 89 -1.79 9.92 13.65
CA GLU A 89 -3.16 10.21 14.06
C GLU A 89 -3.81 11.29 13.18
N GLN A 90 -3.06 12.34 12.83
CA GLN A 90 -3.54 13.37 11.91
C GLN A 90 -3.86 12.79 10.53
N CYS A 91 -3.04 11.86 10.02
CA CYS A 91 -3.32 11.20 8.75
C CYS A 91 -4.60 10.34 8.81
N LEU A 92 -4.83 9.63 9.93
CA LEU A 92 -6.07 8.88 10.15
C LEU A 92 -7.29 9.79 10.21
N GLN A 93 -7.18 10.95 10.85
CA GLN A 93 -8.26 11.93 10.91
C GLN A 93 -8.58 12.48 9.51
N ASN A 94 -7.55 12.89 8.75
CA ASN A 94 -7.73 13.38 7.39
C ASN A 94 -8.39 12.35 6.47
N ALA A 95 -8.02 11.07 6.60
CA ALA A 95 -8.63 9.98 5.85
C ALA A 95 -10.11 9.78 6.22
N GLN A 96 -10.46 9.85 7.51
CA GLN A 96 -11.85 9.78 7.96
C GLN A 96 -12.67 10.95 7.40
N ASP A 97 -12.13 12.16 7.42
CA ASP A 97 -12.81 13.36 6.92
C ASP A 97 -13.05 13.28 5.40
N ALA A 98 -12.06 12.82 4.65
CA ALA A 98 -12.19 12.59 3.20
C ALA A 98 -13.27 11.56 2.87
N VAL A 99 -13.33 10.45 3.63
CA VAL A 99 -14.36 9.42 3.46
C VAL A 99 -15.74 9.94 3.84
N ASN A 100 -15.86 10.69 4.93
CA ASN A 100 -17.13 11.31 5.35
C ASN A 100 -17.66 12.27 4.28
N ALA A 101 -16.78 13.08 3.69
CA ALA A 101 -17.13 13.97 2.58
C ALA A 101 -17.57 13.18 1.35
N ALA A 102 -16.82 12.14 0.95
CA ALA A 102 -17.18 11.30 -0.19
C ALA A 102 -18.53 10.58 0.00
N MET A 103 -18.86 10.18 1.23
CA MET A 103 -20.15 9.55 1.55
C MET A 103 -21.36 10.49 1.46
N GLN A 104 -21.14 11.81 1.41
CA GLN A 104 -22.20 12.81 1.22
C GLN A 104 -22.47 13.13 -0.26
N ASP A 105 -21.54 12.79 -1.16
CA ASP A 105 -21.61 13.10 -2.59
C ASP A 105 -21.35 11.84 -3.44
N LEU A 106 -22.24 10.85 -3.27
CA LEU A 106 -22.16 9.58 -4.01
C LEU A 106 -22.67 9.75 -5.44
N GLN A 107 -21.86 9.31 -6.41
CA GLN A 107 -22.19 9.37 -7.83
C GLN A 107 -22.55 7.98 -8.39
N PRO A 108 -23.56 7.87 -9.27
CA PRO A 108 -23.93 6.59 -9.87
C PRO A 108 -22.79 5.99 -10.71
N VAL A 109 -22.37 4.77 -10.35
CA VAL A 109 -21.46 3.97 -11.18
C VAL A 109 -22.31 3.14 -12.14
N THR A 110 -22.20 3.42 -13.44
CA THR A 110 -22.98 2.72 -14.48
C THR A 110 -22.22 1.60 -15.17
N HIS A 111 -20.90 1.75 -15.33
CA HIS A 111 -20.04 0.81 -16.03
C HIS A 111 -18.69 0.70 -15.32
N ILE A 112 -18.09 -0.49 -15.36
CA ILE A 112 -16.73 -0.73 -14.92
C ILE A 112 -15.97 -1.33 -16.10
N ALA A 113 -14.87 -0.70 -16.49
CA ALA A 113 -13.98 -1.18 -17.54
C ALA A 113 -12.58 -1.41 -16.96
N THR A 114 -11.86 -2.37 -17.54
CA THR A 114 -10.46 -2.66 -17.20
C THR A 114 -9.62 -2.65 -18.46
N GLY A 115 -8.34 -2.28 -18.32
CA GLY A 115 -7.37 -2.25 -19.41
C GLY A 115 -6.03 -2.75 -18.91
N GLN A 116 -5.29 -3.43 -19.79
CA GLN A 116 -3.95 -3.90 -19.50
C GLN A 116 -3.05 -3.61 -20.70
N ALA A 117 -1.86 -3.10 -20.42
CA ALA A 117 -0.82 -2.89 -21.41
C ALA A 117 0.53 -3.34 -20.87
N LYS A 118 1.43 -3.75 -21.76
CA LYS A 118 2.80 -4.08 -21.41
C LYS A 118 3.58 -2.79 -21.17
N VAL A 119 4.09 -2.60 -19.96
CA VAL A 119 5.00 -1.49 -19.64
C VAL A 119 6.44 -1.99 -19.76
N GLU A 120 7.23 -1.33 -20.58
CA GLU A 120 8.64 -1.69 -20.80
C GLU A 120 9.58 -0.62 -20.24
N LYS A 121 10.78 -1.05 -19.82
CA LYS A 121 11.88 -0.16 -19.41
C LYS A 121 11.60 0.71 -18.17
N VAL A 122 10.65 0.32 -17.32
CA VAL A 122 10.35 1.01 -16.04
C VAL A 122 10.83 0.27 -14.79
N ALA A 123 11.08 -1.03 -14.90
CA ALA A 123 11.52 -1.87 -13.79
C ALA A 123 12.47 -2.96 -14.28
N SER A 124 13.32 -3.46 -13.37
CA SER A 124 14.26 -4.56 -13.59
C SER A 124 14.30 -5.47 -12.38
N ASN A 125 14.51 -6.76 -12.60
CA ASN A 125 14.74 -7.70 -11.50
C ASN A 125 16.09 -7.42 -10.85
N ARG A 126 16.14 -7.40 -9.52
CA ARG A 126 17.37 -7.21 -8.72
C ARG A 126 18.02 -8.54 -8.32
N ARG A 127 17.37 -9.68 -8.56
CA ARG A 127 17.88 -11.03 -8.31
C ARG A 127 17.89 -11.82 -9.62
N ILE A 128 19.06 -12.09 -10.15
CA ILE A 128 19.24 -12.78 -11.43
C ILE A 128 19.36 -14.27 -11.10
N VAL A 129 18.42 -15.06 -11.61
CA VAL A 129 18.35 -16.51 -11.39
C VAL A 129 18.58 -17.25 -12.71
N ASN A 130 19.22 -18.40 -12.66
CA ASN A 130 19.36 -19.29 -13.82
C ASN A 130 18.08 -20.14 -14.05
N ALA A 131 18.11 -20.98 -15.08
CA ALA A 131 16.99 -21.87 -15.43
C ALA A 131 16.66 -22.87 -14.32
N GLU A 132 17.65 -23.23 -13.49
CA GLU A 132 17.50 -24.12 -12.32
C GLU A 132 16.96 -23.39 -11.08
N GLY A 133 16.66 -22.08 -11.18
CA GLY A 133 16.15 -21.26 -10.09
C GLY A 133 17.20 -20.81 -9.06
N LYS A 134 18.48 -21.08 -9.31
CA LYS A 134 19.58 -20.67 -8.44
C LYS A 134 19.96 -19.21 -8.71
N LEU A 135 20.16 -18.45 -7.63
CA LEU A 135 20.68 -17.09 -7.71
C LEU A 135 22.09 -17.13 -8.30
N VAL A 136 22.26 -16.52 -9.46
CA VAL A 136 23.55 -16.39 -10.13
C VAL A 136 24.18 -15.03 -9.88
N ASP A 137 23.37 -13.99 -9.71
CA ASP A 137 23.86 -12.64 -9.47
C ASP A 137 22.77 -11.73 -8.86
N TRP A 138 23.15 -10.57 -8.33
CA TRP A 138 22.24 -9.58 -7.76
C TRP A 138 22.63 -8.14 -8.14
N ARG A 139 21.63 -7.26 -8.24
CA ARG A 139 21.80 -5.87 -8.65
C ARG A 139 21.28 -4.89 -7.59
N GLY A 140 22.21 -4.19 -6.94
CA GLY A 140 21.90 -3.10 -6.01
C GLY A 140 21.40 -1.83 -6.70
N SER A 141 20.74 -0.95 -5.94
CA SER A 141 20.12 0.28 -6.44
C SER A 141 21.10 1.19 -7.20
N SER A 142 22.37 1.21 -6.80
CA SER A 142 23.45 2.01 -7.39
C SER A 142 24.37 1.24 -8.35
N SER A 143 24.03 -0.01 -8.72
CA SER A 143 24.87 -0.79 -9.64
C SER A 143 24.95 -0.13 -11.02
N ARG A 144 26.17 -0.05 -11.57
CA ARG A 144 26.50 0.57 -12.86
C ARG A 144 26.88 -0.43 -13.95
N THR A 145 26.84 -1.74 -13.65
CA THR A 145 27.29 -2.79 -14.57
C THR A 145 26.30 -2.96 -15.73
N PRO A 146 26.71 -2.75 -17.01
CA PRO A 146 25.81 -2.79 -18.17
C PRO A 146 25.08 -4.14 -18.34
N LEU A 147 25.77 -5.25 -18.02
CA LEU A 147 25.22 -6.61 -18.11
C LEU A 147 23.98 -6.80 -17.21
N MET A 148 23.91 -6.08 -16.08
CA MET A 148 22.81 -6.17 -15.11
C MET A 148 21.60 -5.31 -15.49
N ALA A 149 21.72 -4.38 -16.43
CA ALA A 149 20.59 -3.64 -16.99
C ALA A 149 19.79 -4.48 -18.01
N MET A 150 20.42 -5.53 -18.56
CA MET A 150 19.84 -6.43 -19.57
C MET A 150 19.45 -7.81 -19.01
N ALA A 151 19.83 -8.12 -17.77
CA ALA A 151 19.49 -9.38 -17.14
C ALA A 151 17.97 -9.60 -17.16
N ALA A 152 17.59 -10.78 -17.67
CA ALA A 152 16.28 -11.06 -18.23
C ALA A 152 15.12 -10.49 -17.41
N ARG A 153 14.10 -10.02 -18.14
CA ARG A 153 12.77 -9.62 -17.67
C ARG A 153 12.23 -10.68 -16.71
N GLY A 154 12.56 -10.54 -15.42
CA GLY A 154 12.03 -11.42 -14.39
C GLY A 154 10.53 -11.26 -14.36
N THR A 155 9.80 -12.37 -14.30
CA THR A 155 8.39 -12.36 -13.94
C THR A 155 8.26 -11.65 -12.61
N PHE A 156 7.82 -10.40 -12.63
CA PHE A 156 7.20 -9.81 -11.45
C PHE A 156 5.97 -10.69 -11.19
N PRO A 157 5.85 -11.37 -10.04
CA PRO A 157 4.58 -11.96 -9.68
C PRO A 157 3.64 -10.78 -9.41
N MET A 158 3.01 -10.28 -10.47
CA MET A 158 1.81 -9.47 -10.32
C MET A 158 0.84 -10.33 -9.51
N PRO A 159 0.18 -9.79 -8.48
CA PRO A 159 -0.96 -10.48 -7.91
C PRO A 159 -1.88 -10.85 -9.07
N ARG A 160 -2.13 -12.15 -9.27
CA ARG A 160 -3.03 -12.59 -10.33
C ARG A 160 -4.37 -11.89 -10.08
N PRO A 161 -4.99 -11.28 -11.10
CA PRO A 161 -6.38 -10.85 -10.95
C PRO A 161 -7.18 -12.08 -10.53
N ILE A 162 -7.95 -11.96 -9.44
CA ILE A 162 -8.90 -12.98 -9.02
C ILE A 162 -9.86 -13.15 -10.22
N ARG A 163 -9.79 -14.29 -10.91
CA ARG A 163 -10.73 -14.57 -11.99
C ARG A 163 -12.05 -14.96 -11.36
N LYS A 164 -13.17 -14.72 -12.06
CA LYS A 164 -14.48 -15.25 -11.63
C LYS A 164 -14.47 -16.78 -11.43
N GLU A 165 -13.52 -17.48 -12.04
CA GLU A 165 -13.30 -18.92 -11.89
C GLU A 165 -12.62 -19.32 -10.58
N ASP A 166 -11.93 -18.39 -9.90
CA ASP A 166 -11.13 -18.64 -8.69
C ASP A 166 -11.95 -18.54 -7.39
N THR A 167 -13.21 -18.11 -7.47
CA THR A 167 -14.17 -18.14 -6.36
C THR A 167 -15.15 -19.29 -6.57
N ARG A 168 -14.84 -20.47 -6.03
CA ARG A 168 -15.81 -21.53 -5.75
C ARG A 168 -15.95 -21.69 -4.24
#